data_AF-A0A951ANJ2-F1
#
_entry.id   AF-A0A951ANJ2-F1
#
_cell.length_a   1.000
_cell.length_b   1.000
_cell.length_c   1.000
_cell.angle_alpha   90.00
_cell.angle_beta   90.00
_cell.angle_gamma   90.00
#
_symmetry.space_group_name_H-M   'P 1'
#
loop_
_entity.id
_entity.type
_entity.pdbx_description
1 polymer ?
#
loop_
_entity_poly.entity_id
_entity_poly.type
_entity_poly.pdbx_seq_one_letter_code
_entity_poly.pdbx_strand_id
1 'polypeptide(L)'
;MNIDDHDDDLATQYVLARRLRPDLEGEELARLIVSRLDDDQLLDLAEDALPWAPHPTDRRELALRYVQNFVLAMESDPDGE
;
A
#
# COMPACT_ATOMS: atom_id res chain seq x y z
N MET A 1 7.09 -10.92 11.73
CA MET A 1 7.24 -10.14 10.49
C MET A 1 7.58 -8.72 10.92
N ASN A 2 8.68 -8.14 10.44
CA ASN A 2 9.00 -6.74 10.72
C ASN A 2 8.18 -5.89 9.74
N ILE A 3 7.36 -4.97 10.27
CA ILE A 3 6.55 -4.01 9.51
C ILE A 3 7.42 -3.21 8.51
N ASP A 4 8.70 -3.05 8.85
CA ASP A 4 9.77 -2.44 8.05
C ASP A 4 10.03 -3.12 6.69
N ASP A 5 9.82 -4.44 6.60
CA ASP A 5 10.06 -5.20 5.36
C ASP A 5 8.95 -4.94 4.31
N HIS A 6 7.73 -4.65 4.77
CA HIS A 6 6.58 -4.45 3.89
C HIS A 6 6.49 -3.01 3.39
N ASP A 7 6.91 -2.05 4.22
CA ASP A 7 7.05 -0.65 3.80
C ASP A 7 8.14 -0.49 2.72
N ASP A 8 9.27 -1.22 2.82
CA ASP A 8 10.33 -1.20 1.79
C ASP A 8 9.88 -1.82 0.45
N ASP A 9 9.16 -2.95 0.50
CA ASP A 9 8.57 -3.54 -0.72
C ASP A 9 7.51 -2.61 -1.33
N LEU A 10 6.62 -2.03 -0.51
CA LEU A 10 5.63 -1.06 -0.96
C LEU A 10 6.26 0.21 -1.53
N ALA A 11 7.35 0.70 -0.94
CA ALA A 11 8.13 1.83 -1.47
C ALA A 11 8.69 1.49 -2.86
N THR A 12 9.24 0.28 -3.03
CA THR A 12 9.71 -0.21 -4.32
C THR A 12 8.57 -0.29 -5.33
N GLN A 13 7.42 -0.88 -4.95
CA GLN A 13 6.24 -0.96 -5.83
C GLN A 13 5.71 0.42 -6.18
N TYR A 14 5.70 1.37 -5.24
CA TYR A 14 5.29 2.75 -5.44
C TYR A 14 6.17 3.46 -6.47
N VAL A 15 7.49 3.37 -6.33
CA VAL A 15 8.44 3.96 -7.30
C VAL A 15 8.26 3.33 -8.68
N LEU A 16 8.08 2.01 -8.77
CA LEU A 16 7.86 1.31 -10.04
C LEU A 16 6.52 1.68 -10.68
N ALA A 17 5.46 1.75 -9.89
CA ALA A 17 4.12 2.11 -10.35
C ALA A 17 4.10 3.57 -10.85
N ARG A 18 4.73 4.49 -10.12
CA ARG A 18 4.85 5.91 -10.51
C ARG A 18 5.71 6.10 -11.75
N ARG A 19 6.76 5.28 -11.95
CA ARG A 19 7.55 5.28 -13.20
C ARG A 19 6.75 4.74 -14.39
N LEU A 20 5.93 3.72 -14.19
CA LEU A 20 5.13 3.11 -15.25
C LEU A 20 3.93 3.99 -15.64
N ARG A 21 3.29 4.60 -14.65
CA ARG A 21 2.08 5.40 -14.78
C ARG A 21 2.22 6.69 -13.96
N PRO A 22 3.00 7.67 -14.45
CA PRO A 22 3.18 8.94 -13.76
C PRO A 22 1.89 9.77 -13.67
N ASP A 23 0.89 9.47 -14.51
CA ASP A 23 -0.44 10.10 -14.46
C ASP A 23 -1.34 9.56 -13.33
N LEU A 24 -0.95 8.50 -12.62
CA LEU A 24 -1.75 7.93 -11.52
C LEU A 24 -1.24 8.44 -10.17
N GLU A 25 -2.18 8.87 -9.32
CA GLU A 25 -1.91 9.44 -7.99
C GLU A 25 -2.92 8.88 -6.97
N GLY A 26 -2.57 8.96 -5.68
CA GLY A 26 -3.45 8.57 -4.58
C GLY A 26 -4.10 7.18 -4.74
N GLU A 27 -5.43 7.14 -4.74
CA GLU A 27 -6.22 5.90 -4.78
C GLU A 27 -5.96 5.03 -6.02
N GLU A 28 -5.79 5.63 -7.20
CA GLU A 28 -5.59 4.87 -8.44
C GLU A 28 -4.22 4.19 -8.46
N LEU A 29 -3.21 4.88 -7.94
CA LEU A 29 -1.87 4.32 -7.78
C LEU A 29 -1.86 3.21 -6.74
N ALA A 30 -2.54 3.40 -5.61
CA ALA A 30 -2.70 2.38 -4.58
C ALA A 30 -3.39 1.11 -5.11
N ARG A 31 -4.46 1.26 -5.92
CA ARG A 31 -5.12 0.13 -6.59
C ARG A 31 -4.18 -0.62 -7.54
N LEU A 32 -3.34 0.11 -8.28
CA LEU A 32 -2.35 -0.50 -9.16
C LEU A 32 -1.33 -1.32 -8.37
N ILE A 33 -0.81 -0.77 -7.27
CA ILE A 33 0.15 -1.47 -6.39
C ILE A 33 -0.50 -2.74 -5.83
N VAL A 34 -1.68 -2.63 -5.22
CA VAL A 34 -2.44 -3.76 -4.65
C VAL A 34 -2.77 -4.83 -5.68
N SER A 35 -3.03 -4.45 -6.93
CA SER A 35 -3.29 -5.42 -8.01
C SER A 35 -2.10 -6.28 -8.39
N ARG A 36 -0.89 -5.87 -7.99
CA ARG A 36 0.37 -6.56 -8.27
C ARG A 36 0.89 -7.38 -7.10
N LEU A 37 0.27 -7.25 -5.93
CA LEU A 37 0.59 -8.02 -4.75
C LEU A 37 -0.05 -9.41 -4.83
N ASP A 38 0.68 -10.41 -4.36
CA ASP A 38 0.18 -11.79 -4.25
C ASP A 38 -0.75 -11.96 -3.03
N ASP A 39 -1.54 -13.03 -3.01
CA ASP A 39 -2.48 -13.33 -1.91
C ASP A 39 -1.82 -13.37 -0.52
N ASP A 40 -0.57 -13.80 -0.43
CA ASP A 40 0.20 -13.85 0.83
C ASP A 40 0.53 -12.45 1.35
N GLN A 41 0.97 -11.55 0.46
CA GLN A 41 1.24 -10.14 0.77
C GLN A 41 -0.04 -9.38 1.12
N LEU A 42 -1.14 -9.68 0.41
CA LEU A 42 -2.45 -9.12 0.74
C LEU A 42 -2.95 -9.59 2.11
N LEU A 43 -2.65 -10.83 2.49
CA LEU A 43 -3.01 -11.37 3.80
C LEU A 43 -2.25 -10.63 4.90
N ASP A 44 -0.94 -10.47 4.74
CA ASP A 44 -0.08 -9.83 5.75
C ASP A 44 -0.44 -8.34 5.92
N LEU A 45 -0.62 -7.60 4.81
CA LEU A 45 -1.09 -6.21 4.85
C LEU A 45 -2.48 -6.08 5.48
N ALA A 46 -3.37 -7.05 5.27
CA ALA A 46 -4.68 -7.05 5.91
C ALA A 46 -4.60 -7.31 7.41
N GLU A 47 -3.65 -8.12 7.87
CA GLU A 47 -3.39 -8.34 9.30
C GLU A 47 -2.85 -7.06 9.97
N ASP A 48 -1.98 -6.30 9.29
CA ASP A 48 -1.45 -5.04 9.80
C ASP A 48 -2.50 -3.91 9.82
N ALA A 49 -3.39 -3.87 8.82
CA ALA A 49 -4.49 -2.91 8.78
C ALA A 49 -5.66 -3.26 9.71
N LEU A 50 -5.73 -4.51 10.21
CA LEU A 50 -6.78 -5.01 11.10
C LEU A 50 -7.01 -4.12 12.35
N PRO A 51 -5.98 -3.69 13.11
CA PRO A 51 -6.14 -2.76 14.24
C PRO A 51 -6.77 -1.41 13.89
N TRP A 52 -6.73 -1.00 12.62
CA TRP A 52 -7.29 0.28 12.16
C TRP A 52 -8.68 0.15 11.54
N ALA A 53 -9.22 -1.08 11.46
CA ALA A 53 -10.52 -1.35 10.85
C ALA A 53 -11.60 -1.70 11.87
N PRO A 54 -12.76 -1.02 11.84
CA PRO A 54 -13.92 -1.43 12.63
C PRO A 54 -14.65 -2.56 11.88
N HIS A 55 -14.64 -3.78 12.45
CA HIS A 55 -15.39 -4.98 11.98
C HIS A 55 -14.80 -5.71 10.76
N PRO A 56 -15.22 -6.98 10.46
CA PRO A 56 -14.53 -7.78 9.46
C PRO A 56 -14.75 -7.19 8.07
N THR A 57 -13.74 -6.49 7.61
CA THR A 57 -13.59 -5.97 6.25
C THR A 57 -12.89 -7.01 5.40
N ASP A 58 -13.23 -7.09 4.12
CA ASP A 58 -12.53 -7.92 3.15
C ASP A 58 -11.02 -7.66 3.21
N ARG A 59 -10.21 -8.72 3.23
CA ARG A 59 -8.73 -8.59 3.34
C ARG A 59 -8.16 -7.69 2.25
N ARG A 60 -8.71 -7.76 1.05
CA ARG A 60 -8.32 -6.91 -0.07
C ARG A 60 -8.63 -5.44 0.16
N GLU A 61 -9.75 -5.13 0.82
CA GLU A 61 -10.12 -3.77 1.18
C GLU A 61 -9.22 -3.22 2.30
N LEU A 62 -8.85 -4.07 3.26
CA LEU A 62 -7.86 -3.73 4.29
C LEU A 62 -6.48 -3.43 3.69
N ALA A 63 -5.96 -4.32 2.84
CA ALA A 63 -4.70 -4.11 2.15
C ALA A 63 -4.73 -2.85 1.27
N LEU A 64 -5.85 -2.60 0.56
CA LEU A 64 -6.01 -1.37 -0.20
C LEU A 64 -5.93 -0.12 0.68
N ARG A 65 -6.57 -0.14 1.84
CA ARG A 65 -6.57 0.98 2.77
C ARG A 65 -5.18 1.24 3.37
N TYR A 66 -4.42 0.17 3.67
CA TYR A 66 -3.02 0.29 4.05
C TYR A 66 -2.21 0.99 2.98
N VAL A 67 -2.26 0.47 1.74
CA VAL A 67 -1.48 1.02 0.62
C VAL A 67 -1.91 2.44 0.28
N GLN A 68 -3.20 2.78 0.40
CA GLN A 68 -3.68 4.16 0.24
C GLN A 68 -3.05 5.11 1.26
N ASN A 69 -3.00 4.73 2.53
CA ASN A 69 -2.36 5.53 3.57
C ASN A 69 -0.85 5.69 3.30
N PHE A 70 -0.18 4.61 2.87
CA PHE A 70 1.24 4.64 2.49
C PHE A 70 1.48 5.60 1.32
N VAL A 71 0.70 5.50 0.23
CA VAL A 71 0.82 6.40 -0.93
C VAL A 71 0.59 7.85 -0.51
N LEU A 72 -0.43 8.12 0.30
CA LEU A 72 -0.69 9.46 0.82
C LEU A 72 0.47 9.99 1.68
N ALA A 73 1.09 9.14 2.50
CA ALA A 73 2.27 9.51 3.27
C ALA A 73 3.45 9.87 2.36
N MET A 74 3.73 9.04 1.34
CA MET A 74 4.79 9.27 0.35
C MET A 74 4.54 10.51 -0.52
N GLU A 75 3.28 10.88 -0.77
CA GLU A 75 2.92 12.09 -1.51
C GLU A 75 2.96 13.34 -0.62
N SER A 76 2.69 13.17 0.68
CA SER A 76 2.71 14.26 1.67
C SER A 76 4.11 14.56 2.20
N ASP A 77 5.06 13.64 2.02
CA ASP A 77 6.46 13.78 2.40
C ASP A 77 7.35 13.97 1.14
N PRO A 78 7.41 15.18 0.57
CA PRO A 78 8.26 15.46 -0.59
C PRO A 78 9.76 15.56 -0.26
N ASP A 79 10.11 15.50 1.03
CA ASP A 79 11.45 15.71 1.59
C ASP A 79 11.98 14.46 2.36
N GLY A 80 11.40 13.29 2.11
CA GLY A 80 11.84 12.01 2.67
C GLY A 80 13.14 11.50 2.03
N GLU A 81 14.22 12.26 2.21
CA GLU A 81 15.61 11.89 1.92
C GLU A 81 16.33 11.37 3.17
#